data_AF-A0A1V5NKA4-F1
#
_entry.id   AF-A0A1V5NKA4-F1
#
_cell.length_a   1.000
_cell.length_b   1.000
_cell.length_c   1.000
_cell.angle_alpha   90.00
_cell.angle_beta   90.00
_cell.angle_gamma   90.00
#
_symmetry.space_group_name_H-M   'P 1'
#
loop_
_entity.id
_entity.type
_entity.pdbx_description
1 polymer ?
#
loop_
_entity_poly.entity_id
_entity_poly.type
_entity_poly.pdbx_seq_one_letter_code
_entity_poly.pdbx_strand_id
1 'polypeptide(L)'
;MTQRMSMEAWEEAFEKICEEKLEEEPLYDYIHLYKKGLTPEKAFLAYLKENPDYQEKMQELLEEKQPEEIPPMDSAELARIQEKVKLRQEAMERLSRYCPECARDMAGKKVCKCGYKKKKPAAF
;
A
#
# COMPACT_ATOMS: atom_id res chain seq x y z
N MET A 1 -1.97 -21.67 -10.03
CA MET A 1 -2.12 -22.29 -8.70
C MET A 1 -0.79 -22.11 -7.98
N THR A 2 -0.70 -21.17 -7.04
CA THR A 2 0.53 -20.98 -6.26
C THR A 2 0.60 -22.14 -5.27
N GLN A 3 1.51 -23.10 -5.50
CA GLN A 3 1.81 -24.13 -4.51
C GLN A 3 2.21 -23.42 -3.21
N ARG A 4 1.43 -23.59 -2.15
CA ARG A 4 1.88 -23.21 -0.81
C ARG A 4 3.08 -24.12 -0.52
N MET A 5 4.24 -23.51 -0.26
CA MET A 5 5.40 -24.23 0.22
C MET A 5 5.03 -24.94 1.53
N SER A 6 5.63 -26.10 1.81
CA SER A 6 5.48 -26.75 3.12
C SER A 6 5.93 -25.79 4.21
N MET A 7 5.34 -25.92 5.41
CA MET A 7 5.63 -25.05 6.54
C MET A 7 7.14 -25.07 6.84
N GLU A 8 7.75 -26.25 6.92
CA GLU A 8 9.20 -26.41 7.14
C GLU A 8 10.06 -25.68 6.09
N ALA A 9 9.71 -25.78 4.80
CA ALA A 9 10.46 -25.12 3.74
C ALA A 9 10.27 -23.60 3.74
N TRP A 10 9.12 -23.12 4.24
CA TRP A 10 8.85 -21.71 4.42
C TRP A 10 9.59 -21.16 5.63
N GLU A 11 9.64 -21.91 6.74
CA GLU A 11 10.36 -21.54 7.96
C GLU A 11 11.85 -21.46 7.70
N GLU A 12 12.45 -22.47 7.07
CA GLU A 12 13.87 -22.47 6.70
C GLU A 12 14.22 -21.27 5.79
N ALA A 13 13.35 -20.96 4.82
CA ALA A 13 13.54 -19.80 3.95
C ALA A 13 13.37 -18.47 4.70
N PHE A 14 12.47 -18.40 5.69
CA PHE A 14 12.24 -17.21 6.49
C PHE A 14 13.38 -16.96 7.47
N GLU A 15 13.81 -17.99 8.20
CA GLU A 15 14.95 -17.95 9.11
C GLU A 15 16.22 -17.58 8.39
N LYS A 16 16.46 -18.13 7.20
CA LYS A 16 17.60 -17.74 6.36
C LYS A 16 17.58 -16.27 5.97
N ILE A 17 16.40 -15.71 5.69
CA ILE A 17 16.26 -14.27 5.40
C ILE A 17 16.52 -13.45 6.66
N CYS A 18 16.04 -13.89 7.82
CA CYS A 18 16.35 -13.24 9.09
C CYS A 18 17.85 -13.31 9.41
N GLU A 19 18.50 -14.45 9.25
CA GLU A 19 19.95 -14.57 9.46
C GLU A 19 20.75 -13.69 8.47
N GLU A 20 20.34 -13.63 7.20
CA GLU A 20 21.06 -12.81 6.19
C GLU A 20 20.80 -11.30 6.33
N LYS A 21 19.60 -10.90 6.77
CA LYS A 21 19.18 -9.48 6.80
C LYS A 21 19.14 -8.86 8.18
N LEU A 22 18.68 -9.60 9.18
CA LEU A 22 18.69 -9.16 10.57
C LEU A 22 20.01 -9.49 11.27
N GLU A 23 20.83 -10.41 10.72
CA GLU A 23 22.04 -10.98 11.36
C GLU A 23 21.72 -11.64 12.72
N GLU A 24 20.44 -11.91 12.97
CA GLU A 24 19.89 -12.36 14.24
C GLU A 24 18.71 -13.30 14.00
N GLU A 25 18.52 -14.27 14.90
CA GLU A 25 17.37 -15.16 14.88
C GLU A 25 16.08 -14.37 15.18
N PRO A 26 14.94 -14.72 14.54
CA PRO A 26 13.66 -14.09 14.81
C PRO A 26 13.23 -14.34 16.27
N LEU A 27 13.23 -13.27 17.08
CA LEU A 27 12.87 -13.29 18.51
C LEU A 27 11.38 -13.52 18.79
N TYR A 28 10.50 -13.15 17.86
CA TYR A 28 9.04 -13.20 18.02
C TYR A 28 8.40 -14.27 17.13
N ASP A 29 7.21 -14.75 17.51
CA ASP A 29 6.48 -15.75 16.72
C ASP A 29 6.15 -15.21 15.33
N TYR A 30 6.41 -16.02 14.31
CA TYR A 30 6.21 -15.68 12.90
C TYR A 30 5.26 -16.66 12.19
N ILE A 31 4.72 -17.65 12.90
CA ILE A 31 3.85 -18.70 12.35
C ILE A 31 2.54 -18.09 11.82
N HIS A 32 2.07 -16.99 12.41
CA HIS A 32 0.89 -16.27 11.92
C HIS A 32 1.12 -15.68 10.51
N LEU A 33 2.37 -15.38 10.12
CA LEU A 33 2.71 -14.87 8.80
C LEU A 33 2.59 -15.96 7.72
N TYR A 34 3.00 -17.18 8.06
CA TYR A 34 2.76 -18.36 7.23
C TYR A 34 1.26 -18.65 7.08
N LYS A 35 0.50 -18.58 8.18
CA LYS A 35 -0.97 -18.76 8.16
C LYS A 35 -1.69 -17.71 7.32
N LYS A 36 -1.16 -16.47 7.25
CA LYS A 36 -1.63 -15.40 6.35
C LYS A 36 -1.33 -15.70 4.86
N GLY A 37 -0.55 -16.74 4.56
CA GLY A 37 -0.16 -17.12 3.20
C GLY A 37 0.85 -16.16 2.58
N LEU A 38 1.64 -15.48 3.40
CA LEU A 38 2.71 -14.59 2.93
C LEU A 38 3.89 -15.43 2.42
N THR A 39 4.62 -14.91 1.44
CA THR A 39 5.94 -15.47 1.06
C THR A 39 6.97 -15.11 2.13
N PRO A 40 8.06 -15.89 2.32
CA PRO A 40 9.08 -15.61 3.35
C PRO A 40 9.60 -14.16 3.33
N GLU A 41 9.85 -13.60 2.15
CA GLU A 41 10.27 -12.19 1.99
C GLU A 41 9.21 -11.17 2.46
N LYS A 42 7.93 -11.43 2.15
CA LYS A 42 6.82 -10.55 2.59
C LYS A 42 6.54 -10.71 4.07
N ALA A 43 6.74 -11.93 4.59
CA ALA A 43 6.66 -12.22 5.99
C ALA A 43 7.76 -11.49 6.74
N PHE A 44 8.99 -11.46 6.23
CA PHE A 44 10.08 -10.71 6.86
C PHE A 44 9.77 -9.22 7.01
N LEU A 45 9.25 -8.58 5.95
CA LEU A 45 8.82 -7.18 6.04
C LEU A 45 7.63 -6.98 6.99
N ALA A 46 6.68 -7.92 7.02
CA ALA A 46 5.56 -7.87 7.96
C ALA A 46 6.02 -8.08 9.41
N TYR A 47 6.98 -8.96 9.63
CA TYR A 47 7.62 -9.26 10.91
C TYR A 47 8.34 -8.03 11.46
N LEU A 48 9.18 -7.38 10.63
CA LEU A 48 9.83 -6.11 10.99
C LEU A 48 8.82 -5.00 11.30
N LYS A 49 7.69 -4.96 10.59
CA LYS A 49 6.66 -3.95 10.79
C LYS A 49 5.79 -4.20 12.02
N GLU A 50 5.54 -5.46 12.37
CA GLU A 50 4.77 -5.84 13.56
C GLU A 50 5.59 -5.66 14.84
N ASN A 51 6.92 -5.64 14.76
CA ASN A 51 7.83 -5.56 15.90
C ASN A 51 8.59 -4.22 15.91
N PRO A 52 8.25 -3.27 16.82
CA PRO A 52 8.89 -1.96 16.87
C PRO A 52 10.39 -2.00 17.20
N ASP A 53 10.88 -3.06 17.86
CA ASP A 53 12.31 -3.26 18.14
C ASP A 53 13.16 -3.36 16.88
N TYR A 54 12.60 -3.89 15.79
CA TYR A 54 13.31 -4.02 14.52
C TYR A 54 13.01 -2.88 13.55
N GLN A 55 12.33 -1.83 14.01
CA GLN A 55 11.97 -0.71 13.15
C GLN A 55 13.19 0.11 12.72
N GLU A 56 14.19 0.24 13.60
CA GLU A 56 15.48 0.86 13.28
C GLU A 56 16.27 0.00 12.27
N LYS A 57 16.40 -1.32 12.51
CA LYS A 57 17.00 -2.28 11.56
C LYS A 57 16.29 -2.29 10.21
N MET A 58 14.95 -2.19 10.19
CA MET A 58 14.16 -2.09 8.96
C MET A 58 14.54 -0.81 8.18
N GLN A 59 14.72 0.30 8.89
CA GLN A 59 15.12 1.56 8.30
C GLN A 59 16.56 1.51 7.77
N GLU A 60 17.50 0.89 8.50
CA GLU A 60 18.85 0.62 8.02
C GLU A 60 18.86 -0.28 6.77
N LEU A 61 18.10 -1.38 6.76
CA LEU A 61 17.98 -2.27 5.59
C LEU A 61 17.32 -1.61 4.39
N LEU A 62 16.37 -0.69 4.61
CA LEU A 62 15.76 0.11 3.55
C LEU A 62 16.72 1.20 3.04
N GLU A 63 17.55 1.74 3.91
CA GLU A 63 18.56 2.75 3.59
C GLU A 63 19.75 2.15 2.84
N GLU A 64 20.21 0.96 3.23
CA GLU A 64 21.27 0.20 2.56
C GLU A 64 20.80 -0.38 1.21
N LYS A 65 19.50 -0.65 1.07
CA LYS A 65 18.85 -1.02 -0.20
C LYS A 65 18.36 0.19 -0.99
N GLN A 66 18.77 1.41 -0.67
CA GLN A 66 18.51 2.52 -1.59
C GLN A 66 19.27 2.24 -2.90
N PRO A 67 18.57 2.07 -4.05
CA PRO A 67 19.23 2.35 -5.31
C PRO A 67 19.71 3.80 -5.27
N GLU A 68 20.88 4.03 -5.86
CA GLU A 68 21.43 5.34 -6.23
C GLU A 68 20.33 6.42 -6.33
N GLU A 69 20.52 7.51 -5.59
CA GLU A 69 19.92 8.82 -5.79
C GLU A 69 18.44 8.77 -6.25
N ILE A 70 17.49 9.05 -5.35
CA ILE A 70 16.29 9.76 -5.80
C ILE A 70 16.85 11.07 -6.36
N PRO A 71 16.91 11.32 -7.69
CA PRO A 71 17.31 12.63 -8.15
C PRO A 71 16.33 13.61 -7.50
N PRO A 72 16.79 14.77 -6.99
CA PRO A 72 15.89 15.77 -6.44
C PRO A 72 14.79 15.97 -7.48
N MET A 73 13.54 15.61 -7.14
CA MET A 73 12.42 15.63 -8.08
C MET A 73 12.44 17.00 -8.75
N ASP A 74 12.77 17.01 -10.05
CA ASP A 74 12.91 18.25 -10.79
C ASP A 74 11.57 18.97 -10.68
N SER A 75 11.58 20.27 -10.38
CA SER A 75 10.37 21.07 -10.20
C SER A 75 9.35 20.89 -11.35
N ALA A 76 9.82 20.50 -12.54
CA ALA A 76 9.02 20.12 -13.70
C ALA A 76 8.20 18.81 -13.52
N GLU A 77 8.71 17.78 -12.84
CA GLU A 77 7.96 16.56 -12.55
C GLU A 77 6.88 16.78 -11.50
N LEU A 78 7.18 17.57 -10.46
CA LEU A 78 6.20 17.99 -9.45
C LEU A 78 5.05 18.78 -10.09
N ALA A 79 5.36 19.70 -11.01
CA ALA A 79 4.35 20.43 -11.78
C ALA A 79 3.49 19.50 -12.66
N ARG A 80 4.09 18.49 -13.30
CA ARG A 80 3.36 17.49 -14.11
C ARG A 80 2.45 16.62 -13.27
N ILE A 81 2.87 16.22 -12.06
CA ILE A 81 2.04 15.47 -11.13
C ILE A 81 0.86 16.34 -10.66
N GLN A 82 1.11 17.60 -10.32
CA GLN A 82 0.05 18.54 -9.93
C GLN A 82 -0.96 18.77 -11.06
N GLU A 83 -0.51 18.94 -12.30
CA GLU A 83 -1.39 19.09 -13.45
C GLU A 83 -2.25 17.84 -13.68
N LYS A 84 -1.66 16.64 -13.59
CA LYS A 84 -2.39 15.38 -13.67
C LYS A 84 -3.43 15.22 -12.55
N VAL A 85 -3.08 15.60 -11.33
CA VAL A 85 -4.01 15.57 -10.18
C VAL A 85 -5.16 16.54 -10.39
N LYS A 86 -4.87 17.76 -10.86
CA LYS A 86 -5.89 18.79 -11.14
C LYS A 86 -6.86 18.36 -12.24
N LEU A 87 -6.35 17.80 -13.34
CA LEU A 87 -7.18 17.23 -14.42
C LEU A 87 -8.09 16.11 -13.92
N ARG A 88 -7.58 15.24 -13.03
CA ARG A 88 -8.34 14.13 -12.46
C ARG A 88 -9.43 14.63 -11.51
N GLN A 89 -9.15 15.66 -10.71
CA GLN A 89 -10.13 16.31 -9.85
C GLN A 89 -11.23 16.99 -10.67
N GLU A 90 -10.88 17.75 -11.71
CA GLU A 90 -11.86 18.41 -12.57
C GLU A 90 -12.76 17.39 -13.31
N ALA A 91 -12.20 16.27 -13.77
CA ALA A 91 -12.96 15.18 -14.36
C ALA A 91 -13.90 14.52 -13.33
N MET A 92 -13.44 14.30 -12.09
CA MET A 92 -14.25 13.74 -11.02
C MET A 92 -15.38 14.69 -10.61
N GLU A 93 -15.13 15.98 -10.52
CA GLU A 93 -16.14 17.00 -10.23
C GLU A 93 -17.22 17.03 -11.31
N ARG A 94 -16.82 17.03 -12.60
CA ARG A 94 -17.75 16.95 -13.73
C ARG A 94 -18.64 15.70 -13.68
N LEU A 95 -18.05 14.54 -13.43
CA LEU A 95 -18.80 13.28 -13.30
C LEU A 95 -19.72 13.27 -12.06
N SER A 96 -19.33 13.96 -10.98
CA SER A 96 -20.11 14.01 -9.75
C SER A 96 -21.26 15.02 -9.77
N ARG A 97 -21.33 15.90 -10.78
CA ARG A 97 -22.38 16.92 -10.93
C ARG A 97 -23.72 16.32 -11.35
N TYR A 98 -23.71 15.18 -12.00
CA TYR A 98 -24.93 14.54 -12.51
C TYR A 98 -25.24 13.24 -11.76
N CYS A 99 -26.51 12.89 -11.71
CA CYS A 99 -26.93 11.59 -11.22
C CYS A 99 -26.51 10.51 -12.24
N PRO A 100 -25.78 9.45 -11.83
CA PRO A 100 -25.36 8.39 -12.74
C PRO A 100 -26.53 7.57 -13.29
N GLU A 101 -27.67 7.53 -12.59
CA GLU A 101 -28.83 6.72 -12.98
C GLU A 101 -29.71 7.42 -14.02
N CYS A 102 -29.87 8.75 -13.94
CA CYS A 102 -30.83 9.46 -14.79
C CYS A 102 -30.29 10.74 -15.42
N ALA A 103 -28.96 10.96 -15.35
CA ALA A 103 -28.24 12.10 -15.91
C ALA A 103 -28.75 13.50 -15.47
N ARG A 104 -29.59 13.59 -14.44
CA ARG A 104 -30.10 14.88 -13.94
C ARG A 104 -29.03 15.59 -13.12
N ASP A 105 -29.01 16.92 -13.23
CA ASP A 105 -28.12 17.76 -12.44
C ASP A 105 -28.41 17.60 -10.93
N MET A 106 -27.33 17.33 -10.19
CA MET A 106 -27.26 17.04 -8.76
C MET A 106 -26.45 18.11 -8.02
N ALA A 107 -26.30 19.31 -8.58
CA ALA A 107 -25.59 20.41 -7.93
C ALA A 107 -26.25 20.73 -6.58
N GLY A 108 -25.49 20.55 -5.50
CA GLY A 108 -25.95 20.80 -4.12
C GLY A 108 -26.95 19.78 -3.55
N LYS A 109 -27.34 18.73 -4.29
CA LYS A 109 -28.34 17.74 -3.84
C LYS A 109 -27.70 16.41 -3.43
N LYS A 110 -28.06 15.92 -2.24
CA LYS A 110 -27.61 14.60 -1.74
C LYS A 110 -28.42 13.44 -2.32
N VAL A 111 -29.64 13.69 -2.78
CA VAL A 111 -30.58 12.68 -3.30
C VAL A 111 -31.14 13.15 -4.64
N CYS A 112 -31.07 12.30 -5.66
CA CYS A 112 -31.69 12.56 -6.95
C CYS A 112 -33.18 12.19 -6.91
N LYS A 113 -33.98 12.84 -7.76
CA LYS A 113 -35.41 12.53 -7.90
C LYS A 113 -35.69 11.10 -8.40
N CYS A 114 -34.70 10.40 -8.98
CA CYS A 114 -34.81 8.97 -9.30
C CYS A 114 -34.53 8.03 -8.10
N GLY A 115 -34.15 8.56 -6.94
CA GLY A 115 -33.84 7.78 -5.74
C GLY A 115 -32.35 7.60 -5.46
N TYR A 116 -31.46 7.94 -6.40
CA TYR A 116 -30.00 7.83 -6.21
C TYR A 116 -29.48 8.75 -5.08
N LYS A 117 -28.77 8.18 -4.10
CA LYS A 117 -28.10 8.91 -3.00
C LYS A 117 -26.60 9.06 -3.28
N LYS A 118 -26.11 10.30 -3.34
CA LYS A 118 -24.67 10.59 -3.46
C LYS A 118 -23.99 10.16 -2.15
N LYS A 119 -23.17 9.10 -2.20
CA LYS A 119 -22.35 8.69 -1.06
C LYS A 119 -21.32 9.78 -0.78
N LYS A 120 -21.14 10.17 0.49
CA LYS A 120 -20.03 11.07 0.84
C LYS A 120 -18.72 10.37 0.45
N PRO A 121 -17.78 11.03 -0.25
CA PRO A 121 -16.44 10.47 -0.37
C PRO A 121 -15.92 10.26 1.06
N ALA A 122 -15.40 9.06 1.34
CA ALA A 122 -14.71 8.79 2.59
C ALA A 122 -13.53 9.77 2.66
N ALA A 123 -13.51 10.60 3.70
CA ALA A 123 -12.33 11.40 4.01
C ALA A 123 -11.20 10.42 4.31
N PHE A 124 -10.19 10.40 3.44
CA PHE A 124 -8.93 9.72 3.66
C PHE A 124 -7.94 10.72 4.27
#